data_AF-A0A3R9X1D1-F1
#
_entry.id   AF-A0A3R9X1D1-F1
#
_cell.length_a   1.000
_cell.length_b   1.000
_cell.length_c   1.000
_cell.angle_alpha   90.00
_cell.angle_beta   90.00
_cell.angle_gamma   90.00
#
_symmetry.space_group_name_H-M   'P 1'
#
loop_
_entity.id
_entity.type
_entity.pdbx_description
1 polymer ?
#
loop_
_entity_poly.entity_id
_entity_poly.type
_entity_poly.pdbx_seq_one_letter_code
_entity_poly.pdbx_strand_id
1 'polypeptide(L)'
;MSMGGYVIVPSKRFLGLMGLLDEAKKNNKRTWIEIITIMMGKGVSRKYAELIVVELKARGIIKPINEPHHPVIYEIDIKKLEETLSPLKEMIEVR
;
A
#
# COMPACT_ATOMS: atom_id res chain seq x y z
N MET A 1 4.85 25.36 -31.94
CA MET A 1 3.75 24.57 -31.35
C MET A 1 4.31 23.92 -30.08
N SER A 2 3.93 24.39 -28.89
CA SER A 2 4.44 23.82 -27.64
C SER A 2 3.70 22.52 -27.33
N MET A 3 4.43 21.40 -27.33
CA MET A 3 3.95 20.13 -26.79
C MET A 3 3.63 20.33 -25.30
N GLY A 4 2.35 20.38 -24.95
CA GLY A 4 1.90 20.26 -23.57
C GLY A 4 2.21 18.86 -23.08
N GLY A 5 3.31 18.68 -22.36
CA GLY A 5 3.66 17.42 -21.72
C GLY A 5 2.61 17.06 -20.66
N TYR A 6 1.89 15.96 -20.87
CA TYR A 6 0.99 15.42 -19.86
C TYR A 6 1.84 14.82 -18.73
N VAL A 7 1.87 15.48 -17.58
CA VAL A 7 2.47 14.90 -16.36
C VAL A 7 1.50 13.84 -15.84
N ILE A 8 1.88 12.57 -15.93
CA ILE A 8 1.13 11.48 -15.32
C ILE A 8 1.34 11.58 -13.81
N VAL A 9 0.29 11.97 -13.08
CA VAL A 9 0.32 11.98 -11.61
C VAL A 9 -0.09 10.59 -11.11
N PRO A 10 0.77 9.88 -10.36
CA PRO A 10 0.42 8.57 -9.82
C PRO A 10 -0.81 8.68 -8.91
N SER A 11 -1.69 7.67 -8.95
CA SER A 11 -2.88 7.68 -8.10
C SER A 11 -2.49 7.68 -6.61
N LYS A 12 -3.30 8.33 -5.77
CA LYS A 12 -3.12 8.30 -4.30
C LYS A 12 -3.06 6.88 -3.75
N ARG A 13 -3.82 5.95 -4.34
CA ARG A 13 -3.77 4.52 -4.00
C ARG A 13 -2.38 3.93 -4.26
N PHE A 14 -1.83 4.18 -5.45
CA PHE A 14 -0.49 3.72 -5.81
C PHE A 14 0.58 4.29 -4.88
N LEU A 15 0.54 5.60 -4.60
CA LEU A 15 1.46 6.25 -3.67
C LEU A 15 1.34 5.67 -2.25
N GLY A 16 0.12 5.38 -1.79
CA GLY A 16 -0.13 4.70 -0.53
C GLY A 16 0.51 3.32 -0.47
N LEU A 17 0.24 2.47 -1.47
CA LEU A 17 0.80 1.11 -1.54
C LEU A 17 2.33 1.10 -1.66
N MET A 18 2.91 2.04 -2.42
CA MET A 18 4.36 2.25 -2.47
C MET A 18 4.91 2.66 -1.10
N GLY A 19 4.26 3.59 -0.40
CA GLY A 19 4.64 3.98 0.96
C GLY A 19 4.57 2.81 1.94
N LEU A 20 3.55 1.97 1.83
CA LEU A 20 3.43 0.75 2.62
C LEU A 20 4.55 -0.25 2.32
N LEU A 21 4.94 -0.40 1.04
CA LEU A 21 6.04 -1.26 0.63
C LEU A 21 7.38 -0.79 1.20
N ASP A 22 7.69 0.50 1.07
CA ASP A 22 8.94 1.08 1.59
C ASP A 22 9.07 0.87 3.10
N GLU A 23 7.96 1.04 3.80
CA GLU A 23 7.86 0.84 5.25
C GLU A 23 7.92 -0.65 5.63
N ALA A 24 7.28 -1.54 4.86
CA ALA A 24 7.33 -2.98 5.09
C ALA A 24 8.73 -3.56 4.88
N LYS A 25 9.53 -3.01 3.95
CA LYS A 25 10.93 -3.40 3.74
C LYS A 25 11.83 -3.11 4.95
N LYS A 26 11.50 -2.11 5.76
CA LYS A 26 12.21 -1.80 7.01
C LYS A 26 11.71 -2.68 8.16
N ASN A 27 10.40 -2.83 8.28
CA ASN A 27 9.74 -3.68 9.25
C ASN A 27 8.37 -4.12 8.70
N ASN A 28 8.25 -5.42 8.45
CA ASN A 28 7.08 -6.03 7.84
C ASN A 28 5.95 -6.33 8.84
N LYS A 29 6.15 -6.10 10.13
CA LYS A 29 5.16 -6.33 11.19
C LYS A 29 4.56 -4.99 11.63
N ARG A 30 3.24 -4.82 11.43
CA ARG A 30 2.53 -3.57 11.75
C ARG A 30 1.12 -3.83 12.24
N THR A 31 0.64 -2.97 13.12
CA THR A 31 -0.77 -2.93 13.51
C THR A 31 -1.63 -2.39 12.37
N TRP A 32 -2.94 -2.67 12.44
CA TRP A 32 -3.93 -2.13 11.50
C TRP A 32 -3.87 -0.59 11.38
N ILE A 33 -3.68 0.10 12.52
CA ILE A 33 -3.65 1.57 12.60
C ILE A 33 -2.39 2.12 11.93
N GLU A 34 -1.24 1.49 12.12
CA GLU A 34 0.01 1.90 11.48
C GLU A 34 -0.09 1.78 9.96
N ILE A 35 -0.65 0.69 9.46
CA ILE A 35 -0.86 0.50 8.01
C ILE A 35 -1.73 1.63 7.45
N ILE A 36 -2.86 1.95 8.09
CA ILE A 36 -3.73 3.07 7.66
C ILE A 36 -2.99 4.41 7.70
N THR A 37 -2.19 4.64 8.74
CA THR A 37 -1.46 5.91 8.93
C THR A 37 -0.42 6.11 7.83
N ILE A 38 0.29 5.06 7.41
CA ILE A 38 1.22 5.13 6.27
C ILE A 38 0.50 5.53 4.99
N MET A 39 -0.66 4.91 4.71
CA MET A 39 -1.47 5.24 3.53
C MET A 39 -1.96 6.70 3.57
N MET A 40 -2.41 7.15 4.74
CA MET A 40 -2.83 8.54 4.95
C MET A 40 -1.69 9.54 4.77
N GLY A 41 -0.48 9.21 5.21
CA GLY A 41 0.73 10.01 4.96
C GLY A 41 1.06 10.20 3.48
N LYS A 42 0.49 9.38 2.59
CA LYS A 42 0.58 9.50 1.12
C LYS A 42 -0.67 10.14 0.49
N GLY A 43 -1.55 10.72 1.31
CA GLY A 43 -2.73 11.47 0.87
C GLY A 43 -3.98 10.62 0.60
N VAL A 44 -3.98 9.34 0.98
CA VAL A 44 -5.17 8.48 0.96
C VAL A 44 -6.11 8.87 2.10
N SER A 45 -7.40 9.05 1.85
CA SER A 45 -8.35 9.33 2.94
C SER A 45 -8.48 8.12 3.88
N ARG A 46 -8.74 8.34 5.17
CA ARG A 46 -8.86 7.26 6.16
C ARG A 46 -9.83 6.14 5.72
N LYS A 47 -11.05 6.52 5.32
CA LYS A 47 -12.07 5.58 4.83
C LYS A 47 -11.57 4.74 3.64
N TYR A 48 -10.83 5.36 2.72
CA TYR A 48 -10.31 4.65 1.57
C TYR A 48 -9.10 3.77 1.93
N ALA A 49 -8.24 4.21 2.86
CA ALA A 49 -7.16 3.40 3.40
C ALA A 49 -7.71 2.14 4.08
N GLU A 50 -8.76 2.25 4.91
CA GLU A 50 -9.44 1.12 5.53
C GLU A 50 -9.93 0.09 4.51
N LEU A 51 -10.56 0.55 3.41
CA LEU A 51 -10.99 -0.33 2.32
C LEU A 51 -9.81 -1.05 1.66
N ILE A 52 -8.69 -0.35 1.42
CA ILE A 52 -7.49 -0.95 0.85
C ILE A 52 -6.91 -2.01 1.81
N VAL A 53 -6.84 -1.73 3.11
CA VAL A 53 -6.30 -2.68 4.10
C VAL A 53 -7.17 -3.93 4.19
N VAL A 54 -8.51 -3.80 4.14
CA VAL A 54 -9.44 -4.94 4.03
C VAL A 54 -9.14 -5.77 2.78
N GLU A 55 -8.93 -5.12 1.64
CA GLU A 55 -8.60 -5.79 0.38
C GLU A 55 -7.26 -6.52 0.45
N LEU A 56 -6.22 -5.90 1.02
CA LEU A 56 -4.90 -6.53 1.21
C LEU A 56 -5.01 -7.77 2.11
N LYS A 57 -5.86 -7.72 3.14
CA LYS A 57 -6.13 -8.86 4.03
C LYS A 57 -6.85 -9.97 3.26
N ALA A 58 -7.88 -9.63 2.48
CA ALA A 58 -8.63 -10.60 1.67
C ALA A 58 -7.75 -11.29 0.62
N ARG A 59 -6.78 -10.58 0.05
CA ARG A 59 -5.77 -11.12 -0.88
C ARG A 59 -4.65 -11.90 -0.18
N GLY A 60 -4.65 -11.95 1.16
CA GLY A 60 -3.60 -12.60 1.95
C GLY A 60 -2.23 -11.95 1.81
N ILE A 61 -2.20 -10.66 1.45
CA ILE A 61 -0.99 -9.82 1.44
C ILE A 61 -0.63 -9.40 2.86
N ILE A 62 -1.64 -9.16 3.71
CA ILE A 62 -1.43 -8.96 5.14
C ILE A 62 -2.12 -10.06 5.93
N LYS A 63 -1.44 -10.62 6.93
CA LYS A 63 -1.95 -11.72 7.76
C LYS A 63 -1.74 -11.42 9.24
N PRO A 64 -2.74 -11.65 10.11
CA PRO A 64 -2.51 -11.54 11.54
C PRO A 64 -1.54 -12.62 12.00
N ILE A 65 -0.59 -12.27 12.87
CA ILE A 65 0.45 -13.19 13.37
C ILE A 65 0.40 -13.41 14.88
N ASN A 66 -0.46 -12.69 15.61
CA ASN A 66 -0.63 -12.84 17.05
C ASN A 66 -2.08 -13.19 17.44
N GLU A 67 -2.21 -13.64 18.68
CA GLU A 67 -3.47 -14.05 19.26
C GLU A 67 -4.40 -12.85 19.59
N PRO A 68 -5.73 -13.08 19.69
CA PRO A 68 -6.75 -12.03 19.79
C PRO A 68 -6.66 -11.12 21.03
N HIS A 69 -5.84 -11.49 22.02
CA HIS A 69 -5.77 -10.81 23.32
C HIS A 69 -4.72 -9.69 23.38
N HIS A 70 -3.98 -9.47 22.29
CA HIS A 70 -3.05 -8.34 22.11
C HIS A 70 -3.51 -7.46 20.95
N PRO A 71 -3.02 -6.21 20.82
CA PRO A 71 -3.23 -5.43 19.60
C PRO A 71 -2.82 -6.27 18.40
N VAL A 72 -3.75 -6.51 17.46
CA VAL A 72 -3.48 -7.44 16.35
C VAL A 72 -2.35 -6.89 15.50
N ILE A 73 -1.26 -7.66 15.44
CA ILE A 73 -0.10 -7.39 14.59
C ILE A 73 -0.30 -8.17 13.30
N TYR A 74 -0.16 -7.46 12.19
CA TYR A 74 -0.20 -8.00 10.85
C TYR A 74 1.21 -8.10 10.30
N GLU A 75 1.53 -9.23 9.71
CA GLU A 75 2.69 -9.40 8.85
C GLU A 75 2.31 -9.08 7.40
N ILE A 76 3.13 -8.28 6.73
CA ILE A 76 2.99 -7.87 5.34
C ILE A 76 3.89 -8.75 4.47
N ASP A 77 3.30 -9.46 3.52
CA ASP A 77 4.00 -10.21 2.47
C ASP A 77 4.52 -9.22 1.41
N ILE A 78 5.80 -8.85 1.55
CA ILE A 78 6.49 -7.88 0.69
C ILE A 78 6.40 -8.31 -0.79
N LYS A 79 6.60 -9.60 -1.08
CA LYS A 79 6.62 -10.11 -2.45
C LYS A 79 5.27 -9.94 -3.13
N LYS A 80 4.18 -10.34 -2.46
CA LYS A 80 2.83 -10.15 -3.02
C LYS A 80 2.44 -8.68 -3.14
N LEU A 81 2.92 -7.83 -2.23
CA LEU A 81 2.69 -6.40 -2.32
C LEU A 81 3.42 -5.80 -3.53
N GLU A 82 4.65 -6.23 -3.82
CA GLU A 82 5.39 -5.87 -5.03
C GLU A 82 4.68 -6.35 -6.31
N GLU A 83 4.22 -7.60 -6.33
CA GLU A 83 3.43 -8.15 -7.46
C GLU A 83 2.14 -7.35 -7.72
N THR A 84 1.50 -6.84 -6.65
CA THR A 84 0.33 -5.96 -6.78
C THR A 84 0.67 -4.60 -7.39
N LEU A 85 1.92 -4.15 -7.24
CA LEU A 85 2.42 -2.88 -7.75
C LEU A 85 3.04 -2.97 -9.15
N SER A 86 3.59 -4.12 -9.55
CA SER A 86 4.26 -4.30 -10.86
C SER A 86 3.41 -3.87 -12.06
N PRO A 87 2.15 -4.33 -12.22
CA PRO A 87 1.31 -3.89 -13.34
C PRO A 87 1.08 -2.37 -13.36
N LEU A 88 1.06 -1.74 -12.18
CA LEU A 88 0.87 -0.30 -12.05
C LEU A 88 2.15 0.48 -12.37
N LYS A 89 3.33 -0.10 -12.11
CA LYS A 89 4.63 0.48 -12.48
C LYS A 89 4.86 0.42 -13.98
N GLU A 90 4.57 -0.72 -14.61
CA GLU A 90 4.70 -0.89 -16.06
C GLU A 90 3.81 0.10 -16.83
N MET A 91 2.59 0.39 -16.33
CA MET A 91 1.73 1.43 -16.93
C MET A 91 2.29 2.86 -16.82
N ILE A 92 3.21 3.12 -15.88
CA ILE A 92 3.87 4.42 -15.69
C ILE A 92 5.18 4.49 -16.49
N GLU A 93 5.94 3.40 -16.57
CA GLU A 93 7.24 3.34 -17.24
C GLU A 93 7.14 3.13 -18.77
N VAL A 94 6.06 2.53 -19.26
CA VAL A 94 5.80 2.39 -20.70
C VAL A 94 5.18 3.69 -21.24
N ARG A 95 5.96 4.77 -21.35
CA ARG A 95 5.78 5.91 -22.28
C ARG A 95 6.89 6.95 -22.19
#